data_AF-A0A2D4SD52-F1
#
_entry.id   AF-A0A2D4SD52-F1
#
_cell.length_a   1.000
_cell.length_b   1.000
_cell.length_c   1.000
_cell.angle_alpha   90.00
_cell.angle_beta   90.00
_cell.angle_gamma   90.00
#
_symmetry.space_group_name_H-M   'P 1'
#
loop_
_entity.id
_entity.type
_entity.pdbx_description
1 polymer ?
#
loop_
_entity_poly.entity_id
_entity_poly.type
_entity_poly.pdbx_seq_one_letter_code
_entity_poly.pdbx_strand_id
1 'polypeptide(L)'
;MPTGSGAAPVRVEVAYARPDRQTLLAVEVGEGATLDQAVRASGILERHPDIDWPQAPVGVFGQRCDRQRLLRPGDRVEIYRPLLIDPKQARRQRAEDRRKSAREG
;
A
#
# COMPACT_ATOMS: atom_id res chain seq x y z
N MET A 1 -14.27 -5.27 24.37
CA MET A 1 -13.63 -3.99 24.00
C MET A 1 -14.45 -3.35 22.87
N PRO A 2 -15.15 -2.23 23.13
CA PRO A 2 -15.36 -1.24 22.09
C PRO A 2 -14.94 0.13 22.62
N THR A 3 -13.69 0.53 22.40
CA THR A 3 -13.28 1.94 22.54
C THR A 3 -13.70 2.68 21.28
N GLY A 4 -15.01 2.81 21.07
CA GLY A 4 -15.59 3.71 20.09
C GLY A 4 -15.84 5.05 20.78
N SER A 5 -14.78 5.84 20.96
CA SER A 5 -14.93 7.24 21.37
C SER A 5 -15.84 7.92 20.34
N GLY A 6 -16.93 8.54 20.80
CA GLY A 6 -17.97 9.16 19.98
C GLY A 6 -17.49 10.43 19.30
N ALA A 7 -16.49 10.31 18.43
CA ALA A 7 -16.03 11.37 17.56
C ALA A 7 -16.68 11.20 16.18
N ALA A 8 -17.09 12.31 15.57
CA ALA A 8 -17.90 12.29 14.36
C ALA A 8 -17.19 11.52 13.22
N PRO A 9 -17.91 10.70 12.43
CA PRO A 9 -17.30 10.03 11.30
C PRO A 9 -16.79 11.06 10.29
N VAL A 10 -15.55 10.89 9.84
CA VAL A 10 -14.95 11.67 8.77
C VAL A 10 -15.03 10.87 7.48
N ARG A 11 -15.55 11.50 6.43
CA ARG A 11 -15.58 10.94 5.07
C ARG A 11 -14.26 11.20 4.38
N VAL A 12 -13.64 10.13 3.88
CA VAL A 12 -12.39 10.17 3.13
C VAL A 12 -12.52 9.30 1.90
N GLU A 13 -11.71 9.58 0.89
CA GLU A 13 -11.71 8.82 -0.37
C GLU A 13 -10.38 8.09 -0.53
N VAL A 14 -10.43 6.80 -0.83
CA VAL A 14 -9.25 5.99 -1.11
C VAL A 14 -9.22 5.69 -2.61
N ALA A 15 -8.20 6.22 -3.27
CA ALA A 15 -7.94 6.09 -4.69
C ALA A 15 -6.75 5.15 -4.94
N TYR A 16 -6.94 4.19 -5.84
CA TYR A 16 -5.89 3.35 -6.36
C TYR A 16 -5.94 3.33 -7.89
N ALA A 17 -4.91 3.87 -8.53
CA ALA A 17 -4.82 3.98 -9.98
C ALA A 17 -3.92 2.87 -10.55
N ARG A 18 -4.53 1.94 -11.31
CA ARG A 18 -3.83 0.98 -12.18
C ARG A 18 -3.85 1.49 -13.62
N PRO A 19 -2.89 1.08 -14.46
CA PRO A 19 -2.86 1.46 -15.88
C PRO A 19 -4.14 1.07 -16.62
N ASP A 20 -4.77 -0.04 -16.21
CA ASP A 20 -6.00 -0.52 -16.84
C ASP A 20 -7.27 0.08 -16.22
N ARG A 21 -7.24 0.43 -14.92
CA ARG A 21 -8.43 0.87 -14.16
C ARG A 21 -8.06 1.72 -12.94
N GLN A 22 -8.87 2.75 -12.67
CA GLN A 22 -8.84 3.47 -11.39
C GLN A 22 -9.95 2.94 -10.47
N THR A 23 -9.61 2.71 -9.20
CA THR A 23 -10.56 2.37 -8.13
C THR A 23 -10.64 3.55 -7.18
N LEU A 24 -11.85 4.04 -6.92
CA LEU A 24 -12.12 5.10 -5.96
C LEU A 24 -13.16 4.58 -4.96
N LEU A 25 -12.82 4.58 -3.68
CA LEU A 25 -13.68 4.07 -2.61
C LEU A 25 -13.84 5.14 -1.54
N ALA A 26 -15.06 5.63 -1.37
CA ALA A 26 -15.41 6.49 -0.24
C ALA A 26 -15.58 5.62 1.01
N VAL A 27 -14.92 5.99 2.11
CA VAL A 27 -15.00 5.29 3.40
C VAL A 27 -15.24 6.30 4.51
N GLU A 28 -16.09 5.92 5.46
CA GLU A 28 -16.29 6.66 6.70
C GLU A 28 -15.46 6.03 7.80
N VAL A 29 -14.59 6.83 8.40
CA VAL A 29 -13.74 6.42 9.52
C VAL A 29 -13.97 7.35 10.71
N GLY A 30 -13.60 6.92 11.91
CA GLY A 30 -13.70 7.78 13.10
C GLY A 30 -12.82 9.03 12.96
N GLU A 31 -13.20 10.11 13.65
CA GLU A 31 -12.36 11.31 13.73
C GLU A 31 -10.95 10.95 14.25
N GLY A 32 -9.92 11.48 13.59
CA GLY A 32 -8.54 11.14 13.93
C GLY A 32 -8.14 9.71 13.52
N ALA A 33 -8.90 9.06 12.65
CA ALA A 33 -8.41 7.83 12.01
C ALA A 33 -7.18 8.13 11.17
N THR A 34 -6.26 7.17 11.16
CA THR A 34 -5.07 7.24 10.32
C THR A 34 -5.36 6.77 8.91
N LEU A 35 -4.47 7.14 7.99
CA LEU A 35 -4.48 6.65 6.62
C LEU A 35 -4.51 5.12 6.55
N ASP A 36 -3.71 4.44 7.39
CA ASP A 36 -3.73 2.97 7.49
C ASP A 36 -5.11 2.41 7.88
N GLN A 37 -5.78 3.04 8.85
CA GLN A 37 -7.12 2.61 9.27
C GLN A 37 -8.14 2.81 8.15
N ALA A 38 -8.11 3.94 7.42
CA ALA A 38 -9.02 4.17 6.30
C ALA A 38 -8.80 3.22 5.13
N VAL A 39 -7.54 2.92 4.81
CA VAL A 39 -7.23 1.95 3.75
C VAL A 39 -7.73 0.56 4.12
N ARG A 40 -7.52 0.12 5.36
CA ARG A 40 -8.04 -1.16 5.86
C ARG A 40 -9.57 -1.17 5.87
N ALA A 41 -10.20 -0.11 6.35
CA ALA A 41 -11.66 0.03 6.39
C ALA A 41 -12.30 0.05 5.00
N SER A 42 -11.60 0.60 3.99
CA SER A 42 -12.09 0.62 2.60
C SER A 42 -12.11 -0.77 1.94
N GLY A 43 -11.40 -1.75 2.49
CA GLY A 43 -11.22 -3.08 1.90
C GLY A 43 -10.46 -3.06 0.56
N ILE A 44 -9.75 -1.98 0.23
CA ILE A 44 -9.04 -1.87 -1.05
C ILE A 44 -7.90 -2.90 -1.18
N LEU A 45 -7.28 -3.27 -0.04
CA LEU A 45 -6.24 -4.30 0.02
C LEU A 45 -6.79 -5.69 -0.30
N GLU A 46 -8.05 -5.96 0.06
CA GLU A 46 -8.72 -7.23 -0.26
C GLU A 46 -9.16 -7.26 -1.74
N ARG A 47 -9.53 -6.10 -2.30
CA ARG A 47 -9.89 -5.98 -3.74
C ARG A 47 -8.67 -6.06 -4.66
N HIS A 48 -7.53 -5.57 -4.19
CA HIS A 48 -6.28 -5.51 -4.95
C HIS A 48 -5.15 -6.16 -4.13
N PRO A 49 -5.04 -7.50 -4.15
CA PRO A 49 -3.96 -8.22 -3.47
C PRO A 49 -2.58 -7.94 -4.09
N ASP A 50 -2.53 -7.27 -5.24
CA ASP A 50 -1.30 -6.77 -5.87
C ASP A 50 -0.69 -5.54 -5.17
N ILE A 51 -1.42 -4.92 -4.23
CA ILE A 51 -0.90 -3.81 -3.43
C ILE A 51 0.01 -4.37 -2.33
N ASP A 52 1.31 -4.15 -2.46
CA ASP A 52 2.26 -4.37 -1.37
C ASP A 52 2.11 -3.24 -0.33
N TRP A 53 1.10 -3.36 0.54
CA TRP A 53 0.76 -2.35 1.55
C TRP A 53 1.95 -1.87 2.42
N PRO A 54 2.84 -2.76 2.93
CA PRO A 54 3.96 -2.29 3.74
C PRO A 54 5.00 -1.48 2.97
N GLN A 55 5.09 -1.62 1.63
CA GLN A 55 6.02 -0.88 0.78
C GLN A 55 5.34 0.17 -0.12
N ALA A 56 4.01 0.20 -0.18
CA ALA A 56 3.25 1.09 -1.05
C ALA A 56 3.44 2.55 -0.62
N PRO A 57 3.95 3.43 -1.51
CA PRO A 57 3.95 4.86 -1.25
C PRO A 57 2.51 5.36 -1.24
N VAL A 58 2.17 6.20 -0.27
CA VAL A 58 0.84 6.81 -0.16
C VAL A 58 0.96 8.33 -0.16
N GLY A 59 -0.06 8.99 -0.69
CA GLY A 59 -0.19 10.43 -0.67
C GLY A 59 -1.60 10.87 -0.34
N VAL A 60 -1.75 12.14 0.02
CA VAL A 60 -3.04 12.80 0.14
C VAL A 60 -3.02 14.02 -0.78
N PHE A 61 -3.98 14.13 -1.70
CA PHE A 61 -4.02 15.20 -2.71
C PHE A 61 -2.69 15.42 -3.48
N GLY A 62 -2.05 14.34 -3.96
CA GLY A 62 -0.77 14.42 -4.67
C GLY A 62 0.46 14.67 -3.80
N GLN A 63 0.29 14.84 -2.49
CA GLN A 63 1.41 15.04 -1.56
C GLN A 63 1.73 13.73 -0.83
N ARG A 64 2.96 13.23 -0.95
CA ARG A 64 3.40 12.03 -0.20
C ARG A 64 3.30 12.27 1.30
N CYS A 65 2.71 11.30 2.00
CA CYS A 65 2.43 11.39 3.43
C CYS A 65 2.80 10.09 4.15
N ASP A 66 2.92 10.18 5.46
CA ASP A 66 3.07 9.00 6.30
C ASP A 66 1.73 8.25 6.45
N ARG A 67 1.79 6.92 6.59
CA ARG A 67 0.61 6.08 6.82
C ARG A 67 -0.04 6.31 8.19
N GLN A 68 0.72 6.88 9.13
CA GLN A 68 0.23 7.30 10.43
C GLN A 68 -0.40 8.70 10.41
N ARG A 69 -0.40 9.39 9.26
CA ARG A 69 -1.05 10.70 9.14
C ARG A 69 -2.54 10.57 9.46
N LEU A 70 -3.01 11.45 10.34
CA LEU A 70 -4.43 11.61 10.66
C LEU A 70 -5.14 12.18 9.45
N LEU A 71 -6.25 11.57 9.07
CA LEU A 71 -7.07 12.02 7.97
C LEU A 71 -8.09 13.06 8.44
N ARG A 72 -8.42 13.97 7.53
CA ARG A 72 -9.43 15.00 7.69
C ARG A 72 -10.62 14.75 6.77
N PRO A 73 -11.82 15.28 7.09
CA PRO A 73 -12.97 15.20 6.20
C PRO A 73 -12.62 15.77 4.82
N GLY A 74 -12.91 14.99 3.76
CA GLY A 74 -12.62 15.37 2.39
C GLY A 74 -11.21 15.04 1.92
N ASP A 75 -10.36 14.42 2.75
CA ASP A 75 -9.05 13.95 2.31
C ASP A 75 -9.20 12.81 1.28
N ARG A 76 -8.45 12.93 0.18
CA ARG A 76 -8.29 11.86 -0.80
C ARG A 76 -6.93 11.20 -0.65
N VAL A 77 -6.94 9.97 -0.16
CA VAL A 77 -5.79 9.08 -0.04
C VAL A 77 -5.51 8.43 -1.39
N GLU A 78 -4.29 8.56 -1.89
CA GLU A 78 -3.83 8.00 -3.15
C GLU A 78 -2.76 6.95 -2.87
N ILE A 79 -3.02 5.71 -3.28
CA ILE A 79 -2.06 4.60 -3.14
C ILE A 79 -1.27 4.49 -4.45
N TYR A 80 0.05 4.68 -4.36
CA TYR A 80 0.96 4.51 -5.49
C TYR A 80 1.51 3.10 -5.54
N ARG A 81 1.90 2.66 -6.74
CA ARG A 81 2.59 1.37 -6.90
C ARG A 81 4.06 1.52 -6.50
N PRO A 82 4.60 0.62 -5.66
CA PRO A 82 6.04 0.54 -5.49
C PRO A 82 6.65 0.17 -6.85
N LEU A 83 7.70 0.90 -7.25
CA LEU A 83 8.53 0.47 -8.37
C LEU A 83 9.22 -0.82 -7.92
N LEU A 84 8.85 -1.94 -8.54
CA LEU A 84 9.57 -3.20 -8.48
C LEU A 84 10.96 -2.99 -9.09
N ILE A 85 11.85 -2.36 -8.33
CA ILE A 85 13.27 -2.61 -8.45
C ILE A 85 13.58 -3.48 -7.25
N ASP A 86 13.67 -4.78 -7.50
CA ASP A 86 14.10 -5.77 -6.53
C ASP A 86 15.62 -5.97 -6.68
N PRO A 87 16.48 -5.25 -5.92
CA PRO A 87 17.92 -5.35 -6.07
C PRO A 87 18.52 -6.61 -5.40
N LYS A 88 17.73 -7.61 -4.97
CA LYS A 88 18.23 -8.66 -4.07
C LYS A 88 18.15 -10.10 -4.59
N GLN A 89 17.49 -10.37 -5.71
CA GLN A 89 17.52 -11.69 -6.36
C GLN A 89 18.66 -11.83 -7.39
N ALA A 90 19.18 -10.74 -7.95
CA ALA A 90 20.26 -10.79 -8.96
C ALA A 90 21.63 -11.22 -8.40
N ARG A 91 21.82 -11.26 -7.08
CA ARG A 91 23.13 -11.54 -6.47
C ARG A 91 23.33 -13.01 -6.06
N ARG A 92 22.28 -13.82 -5.93
CA ARG A 92 22.42 -15.20 -5.41
C ARG A 92 22.55 -16.29 -6.48
N GLN A 93 22.14 -16.05 -7.72
CA GLN A 93 22.14 -17.11 -8.77
C GLN A 93 23.38 -17.16 -9.66
N ARG A 94 24.48 -16.44 -9.36
CA ARG A 94 25.74 -16.51 -10.16
C ARG A 94 26.89 -17.27 -9.50
N ALA A 95 26.66 -17.93 -8.37
CA ALA A 95 27.72 -18.62 -7.64
C ALA A 95 27.72 -20.15 -7.80
N GLU A 96 26.68 -20.75 -8.41
CA GLU A 96 26.48 -22.21 -8.39
C GLU A 96 26.71 -22.93 -9.72
N ASP A 97 27.19 -22.25 -10.76
CA ASP A 97 27.41 -22.86 -12.09
C ASP A 97 28.88 -23.18 -12.42
N ARG A 98 29.77 -23.26 -11.41
CA ARG A 98 31.22 -23.48 -11.65
C ARG A 98 31.84 -24.69 -10.97
N ARG A 99 31.06 -25.75 -10.68
CA ARG A 99 31.60 -26.96 -10.02
C ARG A 99 31.23 -28.33 -10.60
N LYS A 100 30.62 -28.44 -11.79
CA LYS A 100 30.20 -29.77 -12.33
C LYS A 100 30.65 -30.11 -13.76
N SER A 101 31.81 -29.64 -14.24
CA SER A 101 32.31 -30.01 -15.57
C SER A 101 33.81 -30.29 -15.64
N ALA A 102 34.39 -30.96 -14.62
CA ALA A 102 35.80 -31.34 -14.61
C ALA A 102 36.06 -32.75 -14.05
N ARG A 103 35.15 -33.70 -14.27
CA ARG A 103 35.39 -35.11 -13.90
C ARG A 103 35.06 -36.16 -14.97
N GLU A 104 34.72 -35.74 -16.18
CA GLU A 104 34.63 -36.63 -17.35
C GLU A 104 35.38 -35.95 -18.49
N GLY A 105 36.54 -36.51 -18.82
CA GLY A 105 37.53 -35.99 -19.76
C GLY A 105 38.88 -36.60 -19.46
#